data_AF-A0A353WST3-F1
#
_entry.id   AF-A0A353WST3-F1
#
_cell.length_a   1.000
_cell.length_b   1.000
_cell.length_c   1.000
_cell.angle_alpha   90.00
_cell.angle_beta   90.00
_cell.angle_gamma   90.00
#
_symmetry.space_group_name_H-M   'P 1'
#
loop_
_entity.id
_entity.type
_entity.pdbx_description
1 polymer ?
#
loop_
_entity_poly.entity_id
_entity_poly.type
_entity_poly.pdbx_seq_one_letter_code
_entity_poly.pdbx_strand_id
1 'polypeptide(L)'
;METIVHNKFHELFGGNGRIYSSGGRINLIGEHTDYNGGYVFPGAIDKGITTEIRANNTDKVNVYSIDYAASCSFRLDESGKPKELWARYVFGVCMEMQKRGGHVRGFDAVFAGDVPLGAGLSSSAALESCFAYALNDLFDNSFDLLELARIGQSTEHNYCGVKCGIMDQFASCFGHKGQLIRLNCKTLEHKYYPFDPTGYNLVLVDSCVKHSLASSAYNLRRASCERASAAIHAIHPEV
;
A
#
# COMPACT_ATOMS: atom_id res chain seq x y z
N MET A 1 -5.62 -2.03 -17.96
CA MET A 1 -6.27 -1.49 -16.77
C MET A 1 -6.76 -0.06 -16.99
N GLU A 2 -5.88 0.84 -17.42
CA GLU A 2 -6.16 2.27 -17.65
C GLU A 2 -7.46 2.54 -18.42
N THR A 3 -7.69 1.90 -19.58
CA THR A 3 -8.92 2.12 -20.36
C THR A 3 -10.20 1.80 -19.60
N ILE A 4 -10.20 0.76 -18.76
CA ILE A 4 -11.38 0.36 -17.97
C ILE A 4 -11.64 1.41 -16.89
N VAL A 5 -10.58 1.83 -16.19
CA VAL A 5 -10.63 2.88 -15.18
C VAL A 5 -11.13 4.18 -15.80
N HIS A 6 -10.58 4.57 -16.95
CA HIS A 6 -10.94 5.79 -17.65
C HIS A 6 -12.39 5.84 -18.11
N ASN A 7 -12.85 4.77 -18.77
CA ASN A 7 -14.24 4.69 -19.21
C ASN A 7 -15.20 4.81 -18.03
N LYS A 8 -14.87 4.17 -16.90
CA LYS A 8 -15.71 4.23 -15.69
C LYS A 8 -15.63 5.59 -14.99
N PHE A 9 -14.48 6.23 -14.98
CA PHE A 9 -14.31 7.59 -14.48
C PHE A 9 -15.15 8.58 -15.29
N HIS A 10 -15.05 8.52 -16.62
CA HIS A 10 -15.83 9.37 -17.51
C HIS A 10 -17.33 9.12 -17.38
N GLU A 11 -17.75 7.86 -17.23
CA GLU A 11 -19.16 7.48 -16.97
C GLU A 11 -19.71 8.12 -15.68
N LEU A 12 -18.95 8.07 -14.59
CA LEU A 12 -19.43 8.50 -13.26
C LEU A 12 -19.29 10.00 -13.01
N PHE A 13 -18.19 10.61 -13.47
CA PHE A 13 -17.81 11.97 -13.09
C PHE A 13 -17.67 12.93 -14.27
N GLY A 14 -17.71 12.42 -15.51
CA GLY A 14 -17.50 13.20 -16.73
C GLY A 14 -16.10 13.81 -16.84
N GLY A 15 -15.70 14.17 -18.05
CA GLY A 15 -14.37 14.72 -18.33
C GLY A 15 -13.24 13.75 -17.94
N ASN A 16 -12.04 14.29 -17.76
CA ASN A 16 -10.82 13.50 -17.52
C ASN A 16 -10.19 13.85 -16.18
N GLY A 17 -9.55 12.88 -15.54
CA GLY A 17 -8.63 13.02 -14.41
C GLY A 17 -7.19 12.72 -14.82
N ARG A 18 -6.31 12.56 -13.82
CA ARG A 18 -4.94 12.06 -14.00
C ARG A 18 -4.89 10.59 -13.60
N ILE A 19 -4.15 9.78 -14.35
CA ILE A 19 -4.00 8.34 -14.11
C ILE A 19 -2.68 8.08 -13.38
N TYR A 20 -2.74 7.25 -12.34
CA TYR A 20 -1.58 6.78 -11.58
C TYR A 20 -1.68 5.28 -11.37
N SER A 21 -0.52 4.63 -11.22
CA SER A 21 -0.43 3.22 -10.93
C SER A 21 0.68 2.92 -9.93
N SER A 22 0.47 1.87 -9.12
CA SER A 22 1.50 1.33 -8.23
C SER A 22 1.46 -0.19 -8.27
N GLY A 23 2.64 -0.81 -8.31
CA GLY A 23 2.78 -2.26 -8.38
C GLY A 23 2.52 -2.95 -7.05
N GLY A 24 1.95 -4.15 -7.09
CA GLY A 24 2.10 -5.12 -6.02
C GLY A 24 3.55 -5.60 -5.92
N ARG A 25 3.80 -6.56 -5.04
CA ARG A 25 5.16 -7.03 -4.80
C ARG A 25 5.24 -8.50 -4.48
N ILE A 26 6.41 -9.07 -4.77
CA ILE A 26 6.86 -10.34 -4.23
C ILE A 26 7.97 -10.11 -3.22
N ASN A 27 8.19 -11.09 -2.37
CA ASN A 27 9.38 -11.16 -1.52
C ASN A 27 10.12 -12.45 -1.83
N LEU A 28 11.38 -12.36 -2.25
CA LEU A 28 12.16 -13.55 -2.56
C LEU A 28 12.58 -14.28 -1.28
N ILE A 29 12.91 -13.53 -0.23
CA ILE A 29 13.27 -14.05 1.09
C ILE A 29 13.20 -12.97 2.17
N GLY A 30 13.02 -13.37 3.43
CA GLY A 30 12.91 -12.47 4.58
C GLY A 30 11.47 -12.27 5.02
N GLU A 31 10.69 -13.36 5.11
CA GLU A 31 9.32 -13.29 5.63
C GLU A 31 9.32 -13.02 7.14
N HIS A 32 8.39 -12.18 7.59
CA HIS A 32 8.22 -11.81 9.01
C HIS A 32 9.46 -11.20 9.69
N THR A 33 10.46 -10.75 8.92
CA THR A 33 11.65 -10.05 9.45
C THR A 33 11.49 -8.53 9.43
N ASP A 34 10.62 -7.99 8.58
CA ASP A 34 10.45 -6.56 8.35
C ASP A 34 10.02 -5.80 9.63
N TYR A 35 8.97 -6.25 10.31
CA TYR A 35 8.53 -5.65 11.58
C TYR A 35 9.41 -6.05 12.78
N ASN A 36 10.43 -6.90 12.56
CA ASN A 36 11.48 -7.21 13.53
C ASN A 36 12.78 -6.44 13.23
N GLY A 37 12.79 -5.55 12.24
CA GLY A 37 13.98 -4.77 11.86
C GLY A 37 15.06 -5.58 11.14
N GLY A 38 14.73 -6.76 10.61
CA GLY A 38 15.64 -7.59 9.83
C GLY A 38 15.75 -7.14 8.36
N TYR A 39 16.42 -7.97 7.57
CA TYR A 39 16.53 -7.79 6.12
C TYR A 39 15.39 -8.47 5.37
N VAL A 40 14.98 -7.86 4.25
CA VAL A 40 14.04 -8.40 3.27
C VAL A 40 14.60 -8.25 1.86
N PHE A 41 14.10 -9.05 0.91
CA PHE A 41 14.52 -8.99 -0.49
C PHE A 41 13.34 -8.98 -1.49
N PRO A 42 12.50 -7.93 -1.47
CA PRO A 42 11.35 -7.80 -2.37
C PRO A 42 11.68 -7.25 -3.75
N GLY A 43 10.70 -7.42 -4.65
CA GLY A 43 10.63 -6.75 -5.95
C GLY A 43 9.18 -6.41 -6.31
N ALA A 44 8.98 -5.25 -6.94
CA ALA A 44 7.68 -4.91 -7.51
C ALA A 44 7.37 -5.82 -8.71
N ILE A 45 6.11 -6.20 -8.86
CA ILE A 45 5.63 -6.97 -10.02
C ILE A 45 4.90 -6.07 -11.02
N ASP A 46 4.62 -6.60 -12.20
CA ASP A 46 3.91 -5.92 -13.29
C ASP A 46 2.38 -5.89 -13.11
N LYS A 47 1.89 -6.39 -11.97
CA LYS A 47 0.49 -6.30 -11.53
C LYS A 47 0.38 -5.26 -10.44
N GLY A 48 -0.69 -4.48 -10.42
CA GLY A 48 -0.83 -3.34 -9.52
C GLY A 48 -2.25 -2.82 -9.36
N ILE A 49 -2.33 -1.64 -8.77
CA ILE A 49 -3.52 -0.82 -8.71
C ILE A 49 -3.36 0.35 -9.68
N THR A 50 -4.40 0.66 -10.43
CA THR A 50 -4.48 1.86 -11.27
C THR A 50 -5.67 2.71 -10.82
N THR A 51 -5.47 4.01 -10.70
CA THR A 51 -6.51 4.98 -10.33
C THR A 51 -6.53 6.13 -11.33
N GLU A 52 -7.72 6.63 -11.67
CA GLU A 52 -7.91 7.94 -12.28
C GLU A 52 -8.54 8.86 -11.24
N ILE A 53 -7.95 10.03 -11.02
CA ILE A 53 -8.31 10.95 -9.94
C ILE A 53 -8.34 12.41 -10.43
N ARG A 54 -9.29 13.19 -9.91
CA ARG A 54 -9.40 14.65 -10.15
C ARG A 54 -9.91 15.37 -8.91
N ALA A 55 -9.32 16.52 -8.58
CA ALA A 55 -9.86 17.41 -7.56
C ALA A 55 -11.28 17.88 -7.95
N ASN A 56 -12.23 17.83 -7.03
CA ASN A 56 -13.64 18.11 -7.32
C ASN A 56 -14.14 19.46 -6.77
N ASN A 57 -13.25 20.26 -6.17
CA ASN A 57 -13.55 21.54 -5.54
C ASN A 57 -14.63 21.47 -4.43
N THR A 58 -14.80 20.30 -3.82
CA THR A 58 -15.67 20.09 -2.66
C THR A 58 -14.85 19.72 -1.42
N ASP A 59 -15.53 19.48 -0.30
CA ASP A 59 -14.97 18.95 0.94
C ASP A 59 -15.17 17.43 1.09
N LYS A 60 -15.63 16.76 0.02
CA LYS A 60 -15.91 15.32 -0.01
C LYS A 60 -15.00 14.60 -0.99
N VAL A 61 -14.57 13.43 -0.57
CA VAL A 61 -13.93 12.44 -1.42
C VAL A 61 -15.02 11.50 -1.94
N ASN A 62 -15.05 11.28 -3.25
CA ASN A 62 -15.89 10.27 -3.91
C ASN A 62 -14.98 9.25 -4.58
N VAL A 63 -15.06 7.99 -4.16
CA VAL A 63 -14.23 6.92 -4.73
C VAL A 63 -15.13 5.79 -5.21
N TYR A 64 -14.84 5.26 -6.39
CA TYR A 64 -15.44 4.04 -6.91
C TYR A 64 -14.39 2.96 -7.12
N SER A 65 -14.64 1.75 -6.60
CA SER A 65 -13.85 0.57 -6.90
C SER A 65 -14.54 -0.27 -7.96
N ILE A 66 -13.87 -0.51 -9.08
CA ILE A 66 -14.38 -1.40 -10.15
C ILE A 66 -14.45 -2.84 -9.66
N ASP A 67 -13.44 -3.30 -8.92
CA ASP A 67 -13.33 -4.70 -8.47
C ASP A 67 -14.45 -5.09 -7.50
N TYR A 68 -14.91 -4.13 -6.68
CA TYR A 68 -16.05 -4.30 -5.77
C TYR A 68 -17.39 -3.82 -6.35
N ALA A 69 -17.38 -3.23 -7.55
CA ALA A 69 -18.52 -2.56 -8.17
C ALA A 69 -19.26 -1.61 -7.20
N ALA A 70 -18.51 -0.86 -6.37
CA ALA A 70 -19.06 -0.10 -5.25
C ALA A 70 -18.46 1.31 -5.14
N SER A 71 -19.31 2.27 -4.76
CA SER A 71 -18.93 3.65 -4.45
C SER A 71 -18.86 3.89 -2.95
N CYS A 72 -17.96 4.77 -2.52
CA CYS A 72 -17.92 5.31 -1.17
C CYS A 72 -17.66 6.82 -1.24
N SER A 73 -18.40 7.59 -0.43
CA SER A 73 -18.19 9.02 -0.28
C SER A 73 -17.97 9.36 1.18
N PHE A 74 -16.95 10.15 1.47
CA PHE A 74 -16.60 10.53 2.85
C PHE A 74 -16.03 11.93 2.95
N ARG A 75 -16.07 12.48 4.17
CA ARG A 75 -15.43 13.74 4.54
C ARG A 75 -13.99 13.49 5.00
N LEU A 76 -13.15 14.49 4.87
CA LEU A 76 -11.76 14.47 5.34
C LEU A 76 -11.65 14.86 6.82
N ASP A 77 -12.43 14.19 7.67
CA ASP A 77 -12.43 14.36 9.12
C ASP A 77 -12.72 13.00 9.80
N GLU A 78 -12.54 12.92 11.13
CA GLU A 78 -12.71 11.65 11.86
C GLU A 78 -14.14 11.07 11.78
N SER A 79 -15.15 11.91 11.54
CA SER A 79 -16.54 11.44 11.35
C SER A 79 -16.74 10.76 9.99
N GLY A 80 -15.81 10.98 9.05
CA GLY A 80 -15.86 10.44 7.69
C GLY A 80 -15.36 8.99 7.54
N LYS A 81 -14.93 8.31 8.60
CA LYS A 81 -14.32 6.97 8.47
C LYS A 81 -15.27 5.97 7.76
N PRO A 82 -14.90 5.41 6.59
CA PRO A 82 -15.74 4.45 5.87
C PRO A 82 -15.96 3.13 6.62
N LYS A 83 -17.07 2.45 6.34
CA LYS A 83 -17.35 1.10 6.86
C LYS A 83 -16.56 0.04 6.10
N GLU A 84 -16.48 0.20 4.79
CA GLU A 84 -15.86 -0.72 3.85
C GLU A 84 -14.34 -0.67 3.98
N LEU A 85 -13.71 -1.85 4.11
CA LEU A 85 -12.26 -1.92 4.30
C LEU A 85 -11.48 -1.32 3.13
N TRP A 86 -11.92 -1.56 1.88
CA TRP A 86 -11.25 -1.02 0.69
C TRP A 86 -11.22 0.52 0.70
N ALA A 87 -12.29 1.16 1.18
CA ALA A 87 -12.40 2.61 1.26
C ALA A 87 -11.58 3.18 2.43
N ARG A 88 -11.38 2.40 3.49
CA ARG A 88 -10.52 2.79 4.63
C ARG A 88 -9.06 2.98 4.22
N TYR A 89 -8.57 2.27 3.21
CA TYR A 89 -7.24 2.50 2.66
C TYR A 89 -7.11 3.92 2.09
N VAL A 90 -8.03 4.32 1.21
CA VAL A 90 -8.00 5.67 0.62
C VAL A 90 -8.21 6.75 1.68
N PHE A 91 -9.16 6.54 2.60
CA PHE A 91 -9.40 7.44 3.72
C PHE A 91 -8.14 7.60 4.60
N GLY A 92 -7.51 6.49 4.99
CA GLY A 92 -6.33 6.53 5.86
C GLY A 92 -5.15 7.23 5.22
N VAL A 93 -4.91 7.04 3.91
CA VAL A 93 -3.88 7.79 3.17
C VAL A 93 -4.14 9.29 3.27
N CYS A 94 -5.37 9.74 3.06
CA CYS A 94 -5.74 11.16 3.17
C CYS A 94 -5.45 11.70 4.58
N MET A 95 -5.88 10.97 5.62
CA MET A 95 -5.70 11.40 7.01
C MET A 95 -4.23 11.39 7.44
N GLU A 96 -3.46 10.37 7.06
CA GLU A 96 -2.03 10.26 7.40
C GLU A 96 -1.17 11.30 6.66
N MET A 97 -1.57 11.69 5.45
CA MET A 97 -0.97 12.80 4.72
C MET A 97 -1.25 14.14 5.43
N GLN A 98 -2.50 14.39 5.85
CA GLN A 98 -2.86 15.58 6.61
C GLN A 98 -2.13 15.69 7.96
N LYS A 99 -2.00 14.58 8.70
CA LYS A 99 -1.25 14.52 9.96
C LYS A 99 0.23 14.92 9.81
N ARG A 100 0.80 14.73 8.61
CA ARG A 100 2.18 15.09 8.27
C ARG A 100 2.32 16.51 7.71
N GLY A 101 1.27 17.31 7.79
CA GLY A 101 1.25 18.69 7.29
C GLY A 101 0.90 18.82 5.81
N GLY A 102 0.53 17.73 5.15
CA GLY A 102 0.06 17.75 3.76
C GLY A 102 -1.34 18.35 3.64
N HIS A 103 -1.63 18.93 2.49
CA HIS A 103 -2.93 19.40 2.08
C HIS A 103 -3.65 18.36 1.22
N VAL A 104 -4.86 17.98 1.64
CA VAL A 104 -5.77 17.11 0.88
C VAL A 104 -7.14 17.79 0.83
N ARG A 105 -7.73 17.88 -0.37
CA ARG A 105 -9.08 18.42 -0.62
C ARG A 105 -10.00 17.33 -1.19
N GLY A 106 -11.28 17.64 -1.38
CA GLY A 106 -12.19 16.74 -2.07
C GLY A 106 -11.72 16.40 -3.48
N PHE A 107 -11.90 15.13 -3.85
CA PHE A 107 -11.57 14.60 -5.17
C PHE A 107 -12.54 13.48 -5.55
N ASP A 108 -12.67 13.26 -6.85
CA ASP A 108 -13.33 12.12 -7.43
C ASP A 108 -12.26 11.14 -7.92
N ALA A 109 -12.43 9.85 -7.65
CA ALA A 109 -11.50 8.81 -8.11
C ALA A 109 -12.22 7.52 -8.50
N VAL A 110 -11.67 6.84 -9.50
CA VAL A 110 -12.02 5.45 -9.85
C VAL A 110 -10.75 4.63 -9.84
N PHE A 111 -10.77 3.45 -9.23
CA PHE A 111 -9.62 2.54 -9.25
C PHE A 111 -10.00 1.08 -9.51
N ALA A 112 -9.02 0.32 -9.99
CA ALA A 112 -9.10 -1.11 -10.24
C ALA A 112 -7.72 -1.76 -10.04
N GLY A 113 -7.70 -3.06 -9.73
CA GLY A 113 -6.49 -3.84 -9.52
C GLY A 113 -6.46 -5.14 -10.33
N ASP A 114 -5.28 -5.50 -10.84
CA ASP A 114 -5.01 -6.82 -11.43
C ASP A 114 -4.08 -7.69 -10.56
N VAL A 115 -3.77 -7.23 -9.34
CA VAL A 115 -3.16 -8.05 -8.29
C VAL A 115 -4.21 -9.05 -7.78
N PRO A 116 -3.93 -10.37 -7.83
CA PRO A 116 -4.84 -11.37 -7.28
C PRO A 116 -5.19 -11.09 -5.81
N LEU A 117 -6.49 -10.89 -5.53
CA LEU A 117 -6.98 -10.57 -4.19
C LEU A 117 -6.73 -11.73 -3.23
N GLY A 118 -6.04 -11.44 -2.13
CA GLY A 118 -5.75 -12.42 -1.07
C GLY A 118 -4.57 -13.35 -1.35
N ALA A 119 -3.84 -13.18 -2.47
CA ALA A 119 -2.72 -14.04 -2.83
C ALA A 119 -1.38 -13.67 -2.14
N GLY A 120 -1.40 -12.78 -1.14
CA GLY A 120 -0.17 -12.34 -0.45
C GLY A 120 0.75 -11.43 -1.28
N LEU A 121 0.23 -10.85 -2.37
CA LEU A 121 0.98 -9.98 -3.29
C LEU A 121 0.82 -8.47 -3.00
N SER A 122 0.35 -8.14 -1.79
CA SER A 122 0.25 -6.78 -1.25
C SER A 122 -0.59 -5.82 -2.09
N SER A 123 -1.79 -6.25 -2.48
CA SER A 123 -2.77 -5.39 -3.15
C SER A 123 -3.15 -4.16 -2.31
N SER A 124 -3.14 -4.25 -0.96
CA SER A 124 -3.40 -3.12 -0.07
C SER A 124 -2.28 -2.08 -0.12
N ALA A 125 -1.02 -2.50 0.01
CA ALA A 125 0.12 -1.59 -0.07
C ALA A 125 0.24 -0.93 -1.46
N ALA A 126 -0.10 -1.64 -2.53
CA ALA A 126 -0.19 -1.06 -3.87
C ALA A 126 -1.29 0.00 -3.96
N LEU A 127 -2.46 -0.24 -3.37
CA LEU A 127 -3.55 0.74 -3.30
C LEU A 127 -3.12 1.99 -2.53
N GLU A 128 -2.55 1.81 -1.34
CA GLU A 128 -2.04 2.88 -0.49
C GLU A 128 -0.98 3.71 -1.20
N SER A 129 0.02 3.05 -1.80
CA SER A 129 1.13 3.72 -2.49
C SER A 129 0.64 4.47 -3.74
N CYS A 130 -0.30 3.89 -4.48
CA CYS A 130 -0.92 4.53 -5.64
C CYS A 130 -1.65 5.83 -5.25
N PHE A 131 -2.50 5.78 -4.22
CA PHE A 131 -3.20 6.98 -3.74
C PHE A 131 -2.26 7.97 -3.05
N ALA A 132 -1.27 7.52 -2.29
CA ALA A 132 -0.30 8.40 -1.64
C ALA A 132 0.48 9.20 -2.69
N TYR A 133 0.96 8.55 -3.75
CA TYR A 133 1.65 9.22 -4.85
C TYR A 133 0.71 10.14 -5.63
N ALA A 134 -0.49 9.67 -5.97
CA ALA A 134 -1.48 10.45 -6.70
C ALA A 134 -1.89 11.73 -5.96
N LEU A 135 -2.13 11.65 -4.65
CA LEU A 135 -2.49 12.80 -3.82
C LEU A 135 -1.31 13.73 -3.56
N ASN A 136 -0.09 13.18 -3.51
CA ASN A 136 1.13 13.97 -3.42
C ASN A 136 1.31 14.87 -4.64
N ASP A 137 1.12 14.31 -5.84
CA ASP A 137 1.19 15.05 -7.12
C ASP A 137 -0.01 15.98 -7.34
N LEU A 138 -1.24 15.50 -7.07
CA LEU A 138 -2.47 16.26 -7.32
C LEU A 138 -2.58 17.54 -6.48
N PHE A 139 -2.04 17.51 -5.26
CA PHE A 139 -2.12 18.62 -4.31
C PHE A 139 -0.77 19.25 -3.96
N ASP A 140 0.29 18.92 -4.71
CA ASP A 140 1.62 19.52 -4.59
C ASP A 140 2.20 19.46 -3.16
N ASN A 141 2.13 18.28 -2.54
CA ASN A 141 2.50 18.09 -1.14
C ASN A 141 4.01 17.93 -0.91
N SER A 142 4.80 17.68 -1.95
CA SER A 142 6.26 17.55 -1.89
C SER A 142 6.80 16.47 -0.92
N PHE A 143 6.01 15.46 -0.55
CA PHE A 143 6.52 14.30 0.19
C PHE A 143 7.45 13.47 -0.70
N ASP A 144 8.57 13.00 -0.12
CA ASP A 144 9.44 12.04 -0.78
C ASP A 144 8.84 10.62 -0.76
N LEU A 145 9.40 9.72 -1.58
CA LEU A 145 8.92 8.34 -1.69
C LEU A 145 8.94 7.57 -0.36
N LEU A 146 9.87 7.90 0.54
CA LEU A 146 9.94 7.21 1.83
C LEU A 146 8.79 7.63 2.73
N GLU A 147 8.46 8.92 2.77
CA GLU A 147 7.31 9.42 3.50
C GLU A 147 6.00 8.90 2.89
N LEU A 148 5.89 8.75 1.57
CA LEU A 148 4.73 8.08 0.94
C LEU A 148 4.60 6.61 1.41
N ALA A 149 5.70 5.87 1.46
CA ALA A 149 5.68 4.50 1.98
C ALA A 149 5.27 4.44 3.45
N ARG A 150 5.71 5.41 4.27
CA ARG A 150 5.31 5.53 5.68
C ARG A 150 3.86 5.95 5.87
N ILE A 151 3.32 6.79 4.99
CA ILE A 151 1.89 7.14 4.95
C ILE A 151 1.07 5.87 4.70
N GLY A 152 1.46 5.04 3.73
CA GLY A 152 0.81 3.74 3.50
C GLY A 152 0.90 2.81 4.70
N GLN A 153 2.09 2.62 5.28
CA GLN A 153 2.23 1.79 6.48
C GLN A 153 1.37 2.29 7.65
N SER A 154 1.35 3.60 7.88
CA SER A 154 0.54 4.19 8.95
C SER A 154 -0.95 4.02 8.67
N THR A 155 -1.35 3.99 7.41
CA THR A 155 -2.72 3.69 6.96
C THR A 155 -3.14 2.28 7.39
N GLU A 156 -2.35 1.26 7.06
CA GLU A 156 -2.58 -0.12 7.52
C GLU A 156 -2.75 -0.17 9.05
N HIS A 157 -1.87 0.51 9.78
CA HIS A 157 -1.81 0.43 11.23
C HIS A 157 -2.98 1.10 11.93
N ASN A 158 -3.37 2.29 11.46
CA ASN A 158 -4.28 3.19 12.18
C ASN A 158 -5.73 3.07 11.68
N TYR A 159 -5.94 2.65 10.43
CA TYR A 159 -7.27 2.65 9.80
C TYR A 159 -7.76 1.26 9.44
N CYS A 160 -6.86 0.37 9.03
CA CYS A 160 -7.18 -1.01 8.61
C CYS A 160 -6.93 -2.06 9.71
N GLY A 161 -6.07 -1.75 10.67
CA GLY A 161 -5.82 -2.57 11.86
C GLY A 161 -4.76 -3.66 11.67
N VAL A 162 -3.93 -3.58 10.63
CA VAL A 162 -2.84 -4.54 10.37
C VAL A 162 -1.53 -3.91 10.80
N LYS A 163 -0.82 -4.54 11.75
CA LYS A 163 0.46 -4.03 12.26
C LYS A 163 1.64 -4.56 11.42
N CYS A 164 1.62 -4.30 10.12
CA CYS A 164 2.67 -4.74 9.18
C CYS A 164 4.03 -4.04 9.39
N GLY A 165 5.10 -4.53 8.76
CA GLY A 165 6.34 -3.76 8.60
C GLY A 165 6.25 -2.82 7.40
N ILE A 166 7.40 -2.36 6.88
CA ILE A 166 7.45 -1.33 5.80
C ILE A 166 7.66 -1.94 4.41
N MET A 167 7.97 -3.24 4.35
CA MET A 167 8.45 -3.92 3.14
C MET A 167 7.55 -3.69 1.93
N ASP A 168 6.24 -3.83 2.12
CA ASP A 168 5.28 -3.84 1.02
C ASP A 168 5.15 -2.46 0.37
N GLN A 169 4.95 -1.42 1.20
CA GLN A 169 4.88 -0.04 0.75
C GLN A 169 6.22 0.43 0.17
N PHE A 170 7.34 0.01 0.78
CA PHE A 170 8.67 0.31 0.28
C PHE A 170 8.88 -0.29 -1.11
N ALA A 171 8.58 -1.57 -1.31
CA ALA A 171 8.73 -2.23 -2.60
C ALA A 171 7.82 -1.62 -3.68
N SER A 172 6.61 -1.20 -3.31
CA SER A 172 5.67 -0.54 -4.22
C SER A 172 6.17 0.84 -4.67
N CYS A 173 6.69 1.66 -3.75
CA CYS A 173 7.19 3.01 -4.05
C CYS A 173 8.58 3.03 -4.72
N PHE A 174 9.47 2.11 -4.34
CA PHE A 174 10.88 2.10 -4.77
C PHE A 174 11.18 1.05 -5.85
N GLY A 175 10.16 0.35 -6.36
CA GLY A 175 10.34 -0.69 -7.37
C GLY A 175 11.03 -0.19 -8.65
N HIS A 176 11.98 -0.98 -9.16
CA HIS A 176 12.64 -0.74 -10.44
C HIS A 176 12.53 -1.98 -11.34
N LYS A 177 12.28 -1.74 -12.63
CA LYS A 177 12.18 -2.83 -13.61
C LYS A 177 13.47 -3.66 -13.62
N GLY A 178 13.33 -4.97 -13.45
CA GLY A 178 14.46 -5.92 -13.47
C GLY A 178 15.37 -5.84 -12.24
N GLN A 179 14.91 -5.29 -11.12
CA GLN A 179 15.69 -5.19 -9.89
C GLN A 179 14.92 -5.73 -8.68
N LEU A 180 15.65 -6.38 -7.76
CA LEU A 180 15.22 -6.64 -6.39
C LEU A 180 15.84 -5.62 -5.44
N ILE A 181 15.22 -5.41 -4.28
CA ILE A 181 15.63 -4.43 -3.28
C ILE A 181 16.04 -5.18 -2.02
N ARG A 182 17.34 -5.18 -1.67
CA ARG A 182 17.76 -5.66 -0.35
C ARG A 182 17.56 -4.52 0.63
N LEU A 183 16.56 -4.62 1.50
CA LEU A 183 16.17 -3.57 2.44
C LEU A 183 16.50 -4.01 3.87
N ASN A 184 17.19 -3.15 4.63
CA ASN A 184 17.29 -3.24 6.08
C ASN A 184 16.07 -2.52 6.70
N CYS A 185 15.14 -3.24 7.30
CA CYS A 185 13.91 -2.63 7.82
C CYS A 185 14.10 -1.83 9.12
N LYS A 186 15.25 -1.96 9.80
CA LYS A 186 15.60 -1.15 10.98
C LYS A 186 16.16 0.21 10.58
N THR A 187 17.06 0.25 9.60
CA THR A 187 17.77 1.48 9.19
C THR A 187 17.23 2.13 7.93
N LEU A 188 16.42 1.40 7.15
CA LEU A 188 15.92 1.77 5.82
C LEU A 188 17.02 1.90 4.73
N GLU A 189 18.25 1.48 5.05
CA GLU A 189 19.30 1.30 4.04
C GLU A 189 18.83 0.24 3.03
N HIS A 190 18.93 0.57 1.74
CA HIS A 190 18.56 -0.34 0.68
C HIS A 190 19.59 -0.34 -0.46
N LYS A 191 19.66 -1.47 -1.16
CA LYS A 191 20.47 -1.64 -2.38
C LYS A 191 19.70 -2.40 -3.44
N TYR A 192 19.82 -1.95 -4.68
CA TYR A 192 19.23 -2.62 -5.84
C TYR A 192 20.16 -3.73 -6.36
N TYR A 193 19.56 -4.85 -6.74
CA TYR A 193 20.24 -5.99 -7.34
C TYR A 193 19.53 -6.37 -8.63
N PRO A 194 20.24 -6.43 -9.77
CA PRO A 194 19.67 -6.94 -11.01
C PRO A 194 19.11 -8.34 -10.81
N PHE A 195 17.89 -8.56 -11.32
CA PHE A 195 17.22 -9.85 -11.24
C PHE A 195 16.79 -10.29 -12.64
N ASP A 196 17.65 -11.12 -13.22
CA ASP A 196 17.43 -11.81 -14.49
C ASP A 196 17.87 -13.28 -14.30
N PRO A 197 16.96 -14.16 -13.84
CA PRO A 197 17.32 -15.53 -13.51
C PRO A 197 17.49 -16.37 -14.79
N THR A 198 18.56 -16.13 -15.55
CA THR A 198 18.84 -16.84 -16.82
C THR A 198 18.85 -18.35 -16.62
N GLY A 199 18.06 -19.08 -17.42
CA GLY A 199 17.90 -20.53 -17.31
C GLY A 199 16.85 -20.99 -16.29
N TYR A 200 16.20 -20.06 -15.59
CA TYR A 200 15.15 -20.32 -14.62
C TYR A 200 13.95 -19.39 -14.85
N ASN A 201 12.78 -19.77 -14.34
CA ASN A 201 11.62 -18.90 -14.28
C ASN A 201 11.19 -18.77 -12.82
N LEU A 202 10.89 -17.55 -12.39
CA LEU A 202 10.20 -17.32 -11.12
C LEU A 202 8.70 -17.45 -11.36
N VAL A 203 8.08 -18.44 -10.73
CA VAL A 203 6.65 -18.72 -10.87
C VAL A 203 5.95 -18.46 -9.55
N LEU A 204 4.91 -17.64 -9.60
CA LEU A 204 3.99 -17.44 -8.48
C LEU A 204 2.86 -18.45 -8.58
N VAL A 205 2.72 -19.29 -7.55
CA VAL A 205 1.66 -20.31 -7.48
C VAL A 205 0.69 -19.90 -6.38
N ASP A 206 -0.51 -19.49 -6.79
CA ASP A 206 -1.61 -19.19 -5.86
C ASP A 206 -2.14 -20.50 -5.26
N SER A 207 -2.19 -20.57 -3.93
CA SER A 207 -2.73 -21.73 -3.21
C SER A 207 -4.26 -21.82 -3.31
N CYS A 208 -4.92 -20.76 -3.81
CA CYS A 208 -6.37 -20.57 -3.85
C CYS A 208 -7.03 -20.52 -2.46
N VAL A 209 -6.25 -20.45 -1.38
CA VAL A 209 -6.77 -20.32 -0.01
C VAL A 209 -7.01 -18.85 0.31
N LYS A 210 -8.29 -18.48 0.49
CA LYS A 210 -8.68 -17.12 0.87
C LYS A 210 -8.69 -16.96 2.39
N HIS A 211 -7.74 -16.21 2.94
CA HIS A 211 -7.70 -15.92 4.37
C HIS A 211 -8.61 -14.72 4.73
N SER A 212 -9.80 -14.98 5.28
CA SER A 212 -10.71 -13.94 5.79
C SER A 212 -10.34 -13.40 7.19
N LEU A 213 -9.40 -14.05 7.88
CA LEU A 213 -9.01 -13.78 9.28
C LEU A 213 -7.52 -13.40 9.43
N ALA A 214 -6.83 -13.06 8.33
CA ALA A 214 -5.38 -12.87 8.30
C ALA A 214 -4.87 -11.77 9.26
N SER A 215 -5.66 -10.71 9.49
CA SER A 215 -5.24 -9.58 10.32
C SER A 215 -5.02 -9.97 11.79
N SER A 216 -5.84 -10.88 12.34
CA SER A 216 -5.68 -11.31 13.74
C SER A 216 -4.46 -12.21 13.91
N ALA A 217 -4.26 -13.19 13.02
CA ALA A 217 -3.10 -14.08 13.06
C ALA A 217 -1.78 -13.33 12.83
N TYR A 218 -1.77 -12.36 11.91
CA TYR A 218 -0.61 -11.49 11.66
C TYR A 218 -0.24 -10.70 12.92
N ASN A 219 -1.21 -10.00 13.52
CA ASN A 219 -0.98 -9.20 14.72
C ASN A 219 -0.56 -10.06 15.92
N LEU A 220 -1.13 -11.27 16.06
CA LEU A 220 -0.71 -12.23 17.09
C LEU A 220 0.74 -12.65 16.91
N ARG A 221 1.18 -12.89 15.66
CA ARG A 221 2.58 -13.22 15.37
C ARG A 221 3.51 -12.07 15.73
N ARG A 222 3.17 -10.83 15.34
CA ARG A 222 3.94 -9.65 15.72
C ARG A 222 4.03 -9.49 17.24
N ALA A 223 2.91 -9.57 17.95
CA ALA A 223 2.89 -9.51 19.40
C ALA A 223 3.73 -10.62 20.06
N SER A 224 3.79 -11.81 19.44
CA SER A 224 4.66 -12.89 19.91
C SER A 224 6.15 -12.55 19.77
N CYS A 225 6.54 -11.91 18.67
CA CYS A 225 7.91 -11.45 18.47
C CYS A 225 8.29 -10.33 19.44
N GLU A 226 7.39 -9.36 19.66
CA GLU A 226 7.59 -8.26 20.61
C GLU A 226 7.78 -8.78 22.06
N ARG A 227 6.98 -9.78 22.48
CA ARG A 227 7.16 -10.44 23.79
C ARG A 227 8.52 -11.13 23.91
N ALA A 228 8.93 -11.87 22.87
CA ALA A 228 10.22 -12.54 22.86
C ALA A 228 11.38 -11.53 22.92
N SER A 229 11.31 -10.46 22.11
CA SER A 229 12.29 -9.38 22.13
C SER A 229 12.40 -8.72 23.50
N ALA A 230 11.27 -8.43 24.16
CA ALA A 230 11.27 -7.83 25.50
C ALA A 230 11.89 -8.77 26.56
N ALA A 231 11.60 -10.07 26.48
CA ALA A 231 12.19 -11.06 27.39
C ALA A 231 13.72 -11.19 27.18
N ILE A 232 14.19 -11.14 25.94
CA ILE A 232 15.62 -11.15 25.62
C ILE A 232 16.28 -9.87 26.13
N HIS A 233 15.71 -8.70 25.83
CA HIS A 233 16.25 -7.40 26.21
C HIS A 233 16.38 -7.20 27.73
N ALA A 234 15.50 -7.84 28.51
CA ALA A 234 15.58 -7.82 29.97
C ALA A 234 16.85 -8.52 30.52
N ILE A 235 17.44 -9.43 29.75
CA ILE A 235 18.66 -10.18 30.11
C ILE A 235 19.88 -9.66 29.33
N HIS A 236 19.65 -9.21 28.09
CA HIS A 236 20.65 -8.75 27.14
C HIS A 236 20.25 -7.37 26.56
N PRO A 237 20.43 -6.26 27.30
CA PRO A 237 19.99 -4.93 26.87
C PRO A 237 20.68 -4.41 25.60
N GLU A 238 21.82 -5.00 25.22
CA GLU A 238 22.56 -4.71 24.00
C GLU A 238 21.89 -5.26 22.73
N VAL A 239 20.93 -6.18 22.87
CA VAL A 239 20.14 -6.80 21.80
C VAL A 239 18.79 -6.09 21.68
#